data_AF-A0A453I4V2-F1
#
_entry.id   AF-A0A453I4V2-F1
#
_cell.length_a   1.000
_cell.length_b   1.000
_cell.length_c   1.000
_cell.angle_alpha   90.00
_cell.angle_beta   90.00
_cell.angle_gamma   90.00
#
_symmetry.space_group_name_H-M   'P 1'
#
loop_
_entity.id
_entity.type
_entity.pdbx_description
1 polymer ?
#
loop_
_entity_poly.entity_id
_entity_poly.type
_entity_poly.pdbx_seq_one_letter_code
_entity_poly.pdbx_strand_id
1 'polypeptide(L)'
;QGIDLVAGGRNKRTKRTAPKSDDVYLKLLVKLYRFLVRRTKSQFNAVILKRLFMSKTNRPPLSLRRLVKFMDGKVSCSFALCRTTKSL
;
A
#
# COMPACT_ATOMS: atom_id res chain seq x y z
N GLN A 1 -38.73 -9.72 -19.39
CA GLN A 1 -37.49 -10.17 -20.04
C GLN A 1 -36.36 -10.05 -19.03
N GLY A 2 -35.67 -11.13 -18.70
CA GLY A 2 -34.60 -11.13 -17.69
C GLY A 2 -33.27 -10.69 -18.27
N ILE A 3 -32.50 -9.89 -17.53
CA ILE A 3 -31.17 -9.44 -17.95
C ILE A 3 -30.17 -10.52 -17.54
N ASP A 4 -29.59 -11.21 -18.52
CA ASP A 4 -28.46 -12.11 -18.29
C ASP A 4 -27.19 -11.26 -18.14
N LEU A 5 -26.71 -11.13 -16.90
CA LEU A 5 -25.45 -10.46 -16.59
C LEU A 5 -24.42 -11.53 -16.29
N VAL A 6 -23.38 -11.63 -17.14
CA VAL A 6 -22.20 -12.47 -16.87
C VAL A 6 -21.66 -12.14 -15.47
N ALA A 7 -21.68 -13.15 -14.59
CA ALA A 7 -21.30 -13.08 -13.17
C ALA A 7 -22.17 -12.20 -12.23
N GLY A 8 -23.44 -11.91 -12.58
CA GLY A 8 -24.43 -11.37 -11.64
C GLY A 8 -24.21 -9.90 -11.20
N GLY A 9 -23.44 -9.13 -11.99
CA GLY A 9 -23.29 -7.67 -11.87
C GLY A 9 -22.58 -7.13 -10.61
N ARG A 10 -22.39 -7.94 -9.58
CA ARG A 10 -21.77 -7.54 -8.31
C ARG A 10 -20.28 -7.83 -8.28
N ASN A 11 -19.47 -6.79 -8.48
CA ASN A 11 -18.01 -6.87 -8.35
C ASN A 11 -17.57 -7.00 -6.88
N LYS A 12 -17.26 -8.22 -6.43
CA LYS A 12 -16.71 -8.48 -5.09
C LYS A 12 -15.26 -8.00 -5.01
N ARG A 13 -14.99 -6.97 -4.19
CA ARG A 13 -13.63 -6.47 -3.96
C ARG A 13 -12.99 -7.21 -2.78
N THR A 14 -12.09 -8.15 -3.05
CA THR A 14 -11.38 -8.95 -2.02
C THR A 14 -10.23 -8.21 -1.32
N LYS A 15 -10.05 -6.91 -1.59
CA LYS A 15 -8.97 -6.10 -0.99
C LYS A 15 -9.36 -5.53 0.37
N ARG A 16 -8.39 -5.44 1.28
CA ARG A 16 -8.58 -4.77 2.58
C ARG A 16 -8.81 -3.27 2.40
N THR A 17 -9.88 -2.77 3.01
CA THR A 17 -10.27 -1.35 3.00
C THR A 17 -9.89 -0.62 4.30
N ALA A 18 -9.59 -1.36 5.36
CA ALA A 18 -9.25 -0.88 6.70
C ALA A 18 -8.20 -1.80 7.35
N PRO A 19 -7.40 -1.28 8.30
CA PRO A 19 -6.50 -2.12 9.08
C PRO A 19 -7.31 -3.02 10.03
N LYS A 20 -6.82 -4.25 10.26
CA LYS A 20 -7.46 -5.19 11.20
C LYS A 20 -7.11 -4.85 12.67
N SER A 21 -5.95 -4.25 12.92
CA SER A 21 -5.48 -3.92 14.26
C SER A 21 -6.19 -2.71 14.85
N ASP A 22 -6.44 -2.76 16.16
CA ASP A 22 -7.11 -1.67 16.89
C ASP A 22 -6.19 -0.56 17.42
N ASP A 23 -4.89 -0.66 17.14
CA ASP A 23 -3.86 0.30 17.56
C ASP A 23 -4.22 1.75 17.16
N VAL A 24 -4.23 2.64 18.16
CA VAL A 24 -4.61 4.06 17.97
C VAL A 24 -3.65 4.78 17.01
N TYR A 25 -2.34 4.54 17.14
CA TYR A 25 -1.31 5.13 16.28
C TYR A 25 -1.46 4.70 14.81
N LEU A 26 -1.81 3.44 14.58
CA LEU A 26 -2.01 2.93 13.22
C LEU A 26 -3.24 3.57 12.57
N LYS A 27 -4.33 3.71 13.33
CA LYS A 27 -5.55 4.40 12.89
C LYS A 27 -5.27 5.87 12.54
N LEU A 28 -4.44 6.55 13.32
CA LEU A 28 -4.06 7.94 13.06
C LEU A 28 -3.23 8.07 11.77
N LEU A 29 -2.20 7.24 11.59
CA LEU A 29 -1.41 7.21 10.35
C LEU A 29 -2.29 6.97 9.13
N VAL A 30 -3.18 5.98 9.19
CA VAL A 30 -4.07 5.64 8.09
C VAL A 30 -4.98 6.81 7.73
N LYS A 31 -5.52 7.55 8.71
CA LYS A 31 -6.36 8.73 8.45
C LYS A 31 -5.58 9.81 7.70
N LEU A 32 -4.36 10.10 8.12
CA LEU A 32 -3.48 11.09 7.47
C LEU A 32 -3.15 10.69 6.03
N TYR A 33 -2.72 9.44 5.80
CA TYR A 33 -2.37 8.98 4.46
C TYR A 33 -3.60 8.85 3.54
N ARG A 34 -4.79 8.51 4.06
CA ARG A 34 -6.04 8.56 3.28
C ARG A 34 -6.39 9.97 2.84
N PHE A 35 -6.18 10.97 3.70
CA PHE A 35 -6.40 12.37 3.35
C PHE A 35 -5.44 12.82 2.25
N LEU A 36 -4.14 12.55 2.41
CA LEU A 36 -3.12 12.86 1.40
C LEU A 36 -3.41 12.20 0.05
N VAL A 37 -3.67 10.90 0.02
CA VAL A 37 -3.94 10.18 -1.24
C VAL A 37 -5.12 10.78 -2.03
N ARG A 38 -6.16 11.24 -1.33
CA ARG A 38 -7.33 11.88 -1.97
C ARG A 38 -7.00 13.26 -2.54
N ARG A 39 -6.12 14.02 -1.89
CA ARG A 39 -5.79 15.41 -2.27
C ARG A 39 -4.66 15.51 -3.29
N THR A 40 -3.53 14.82 -3.05
CA THR A 40 -2.32 14.96 -3.88
C THR A 40 -2.19 13.89 -4.97
N LYS A 41 -3.02 12.83 -4.97
CA LYS A 41 -2.99 11.73 -5.98
C LYS A 41 -1.60 11.14 -6.26
N SER A 42 -0.63 11.31 -5.37
CA SER A 42 0.72 10.78 -5.54
C SER A 42 0.71 9.25 -5.42
N GLN A 43 1.35 8.57 -6.38
CA GLN A 43 1.45 7.11 -6.39
C GLN A 43 2.21 6.58 -5.16
N PHE A 44 3.18 7.35 -4.67
CA PHE A 44 3.97 7.02 -3.48
C PHE A 44 3.10 6.84 -2.23
N ASN A 45 2.20 7.80 -1.97
CA ASN A 45 1.29 7.76 -0.81
C ASN A 45 0.30 6.57 -0.92
N ALA A 46 -0.12 6.24 -2.14
CA ALA A 46 -1.02 5.10 -2.38
C ALA A 46 -0.34 3.75 -2.07
N VAL A 47 0.97 3.64 -2.35
CA VAL A 47 1.77 2.45 -2.02
C VAL A 47 1.91 2.32 -0.49
N ILE A 48 2.21 3.41 0.22
CA ILE A 48 2.32 3.39 1.69
C ILE A 48 1.01 2.95 2.33
N LEU A 49 -0.13 3.51 1.90
CA LEU A 49 -1.44 3.15 2.43
C LEU A 49 -1.75 1.65 2.24
N LYS A 50 -1.40 1.10 1.06
CA LYS A 50 -1.56 -0.35 0.81
C LYS A 50 -0.69 -1.19 1.75
N ARG A 51 0.54 -0.77 2.04
CA ARG A 51 1.47 -1.48 2.95
C ARG A 51 0.99 -1.48 4.39
N LEU A 52 0.42 -0.37 4.86
CA LEU A 52 -0.14 -0.26 6.22
C LEU A 52 -1.30 -1.23 6.46
N PHE A 53 -2.09 -1.56 5.43
CA PHE A 53 -3.19 -2.54 5.52
C PHE A 53 -2.76 -4.01 5.42
N MET A 54 -1.49 -4.29 5.12
CA MET A 54 -0.98 -5.66 5.06
C MET A 54 -0.78 -6.23 6.46
N SER A 55 -1.06 -7.53 6.62
CA SER A 55 -0.71 -8.28 7.84
C SER A 55 0.81 -8.35 8.02
N LYS A 56 1.26 -8.64 9.25
CA LYS A 56 2.69 -8.78 9.57
C LYS A 56 3.39 -9.82 8.67
N THR A 57 2.76 -10.97 8.43
CA THR A 57 3.29 -12.02 7.56
C THR A 57 3.42 -11.60 6.09
N ASN A 58 2.53 -10.74 5.60
CA ASN A 58 2.55 -10.25 4.21
C ASN A 58 3.55 -9.11 4.00
N ARG A 59 4.20 -8.62 5.06
CA ARG A 59 5.29 -7.65 4.98
C ARG A 59 6.61 -8.42 4.94
N PRO A 60 7.28 -8.52 3.77
CA PRO A 60 8.50 -9.29 3.67
C PRO A 60 9.59 -8.66 4.54
N PRO A 61 10.38 -9.47 5.28
CA PRO A 61 11.51 -8.95 6.04
C PRO A 61 12.58 -8.40 5.09
N LEU A 62 13.09 -7.21 5.40
CA LEU A 62 14.19 -6.59 4.68
C LEU A 62 15.48 -6.83 5.46
N SER A 63 16.45 -7.46 4.80
CA SER A 63 17.80 -7.65 5.35
C SER A 63 18.67 -6.42 5.08
N LEU A 64 19.62 -6.14 5.98
CA LEU A 64 20.56 -5.02 5.85
C LEU A 64 21.34 -5.07 4.53
N ARG A 65 21.78 -6.26 4.11
CA ARG A 65 22.45 -6.46 2.81
C ARG A 65 21.61 -6.03 1.61
N ARG A 66 20.28 -6.17 1.69
CA ARG A 66 19.38 -5.68 0.63
C ARG A 66 19.28 -4.16 0.66
N LEU A 67 19.27 -3.54 1.84
CA LEU A 67 19.22 -2.08 1.99
C LEU A 67 20.46 -1.40 1.40
N VAL A 68 21.65 -1.88 1.76
CA VAL A 68 22.93 -1.32 1.28
C VAL A 68 22.97 -1.32 -0.26
N LYS A 69 22.64 -2.45 -0.90
CA LYS A 69 22.56 -2.55 -2.37
C LYS A 69 21.58 -1.57 -3.03
N PHE A 70 20.53 -1.13 -2.33
CA PHE A 70 19.57 -0.16 -2.86
C PHE A 70 19.98 1.29 -2.60
N MET A 71 20.86 1.51 -1.61
CA MET A 71 21.38 2.82 -1.22
C MET A 71 22.66 3.19 -1.98
N ASP A 72 23.41 2.20 -2.48
CA ASP A 72 24.57 2.41 -3.35
C ASP A 72 24.16 3.26 -4.59
N GLY A 73 24.65 4.50 -4.64
CA GLY A 73 24.39 5.46 -5.73
C GLY A 73 23.24 6.46 -5.50
N LYS A 74 22.57 6.48 -4.34
CA LYS A 74 21.49 7.44 -4.02
C LYS A 74 21.68 8.05 -2.63
N VAL A 75 22.47 9.12 -2.55
CA VAL A 75 22.89 9.74 -1.28
C VAL A 75 21.80 10.63 -0.65
N SER A 76 20.79 11.07 -1.42
CA SER A 76 19.73 11.99 -0.96
C SER A 76 18.30 11.42 -0.99
N CYS A 77 18.08 10.23 -1.57
CA CYS A 77 16.75 9.65 -1.69
C CYS A 77 16.40 8.85 -0.43
N SER A 78 15.58 9.44 0.43
CA SER A 78 14.99 8.76 1.58
C SER A 78 14.30 7.45 1.13
N PHE A 79 14.74 6.33 1.70
CA PHE A 79 14.35 4.94 1.38
C PHE A 79 12.91 4.63 1.81
N ALA A 80 11.92 5.43 1.42
CA ALA A 80 10.55 5.06 1.72
C ALA A 80 10.15 3.82 0.88
N LEU A 81 10.34 2.66 1.53
CA LEU A 81 9.95 1.30 1.20
C LEU A 81 8.77 1.24 0.22
N CYS A 82 8.78 0.44 -0.84
CA CYS A 82 9.57 -0.74 -1.14
C CYS A 82 9.37 -1.05 -2.64
N ARG A 83 10.21 -1.93 -3.21
CA ARG A 83 10.03 -2.63 -4.51
C ARG A 83 8.65 -2.39 -5.13
N THR A 84 8.55 -1.48 -6.12
CA THR A 84 7.64 -1.48 -7.27
C THR A 84 7.48 -0.07 -7.85
N THR A 85 8.46 0.40 -8.62
CA THR A 85 8.14 0.88 -9.97
C THR A 85 8.33 -0.32 -10.89
N LYS A 86 7.39 -1.29 -10.80
CA LYS A 86 7.16 -2.22 -11.91
C LYS A 86 5.82 -1.77 -12.47
N SER A 87 5.79 -1.46 -13.77
CA SER A 87 4.77 -0.75 -14.55
C SER A 87 5.05 0.75 -14.75
N LEU A 88 6.06 1.06 -15.60
CA LEU A 88 5.71 1.50 -16.95
C LEU A 88 5.20 0.25 -17.68
#